data_AF-A0A8T9SHQ3-F1
#
_entry.id   AF-A0A8T9SHQ3-F1
#
_cell.length_a   1.000
_cell.length_b   1.000
_cell.length_c   1.000
_cell.angle_alpha   90.00
_cell.angle_beta   90.00
_cell.angle_gamma   90.00
#
_symmetry.space_group_name_H-M   'P 1'
#
loop_
_entity.id
_entity.type
_entity.pdbx_description
1 polymer ?
#
loop_
_entity_poly.entity_id
_entity_poly.type
_entity_poly.pdbx_seq_one_letter_code
_entity_poly.pdbx_strand_id
1 'polypeptide(L)' 'MILGTTQPELLAHMPRVAVLDEGRLVAEGTLAEMRQTPEMRALLGA' A
#
# COMPACT_ATOMS: atom_id res chain seq x y z
N MET A 1 3.20 -13.80 7.65
CA MET A 1 1.81 -13.34 7.88
C MET A 1 1.57 -12.17 6.95
N ILE A 2 0.46 -12.14 6.23
CA ILE A 2 0.11 -11.06 5.30
C ILE A 2 -1.23 -10.49 5.78
N LEU A 3 -1.30 -9.17 5.93
CA LEU A 3 -2.54 -8.47 6.25
C LEU A 3 -3.04 -7.78 4.98
N GLY A 4 -4.17 -8.22 4.46
CA GLY A 4 -4.92 -7.47 3.45
C GLY A 4 -5.79 -6.44 4.14
N THR A 5 -5.56 -5.15 3.89
CA THR A 5 -6.36 -4.06 4.48
C THR A 5 -6.41 -2.86 3.55
N THR A 6 -7.48 -2.07 3.69
CA THR A 6 -7.63 -0.74 3.09
C THR A 6 -7.56 0.39 4.12
N GLN A 7 -7.39 0.06 5.41
CA GLN A 7 -7.30 1.04 6.50
C GLN A 7 -5.89 1.65 6.58
N PRO A 8 -5.70 2.95 6.33
CA PRO A 8 -4.38 3.59 6.30
C PRO A 8 -3.61 3.50 7.63
N GLU A 9 -4.32 3.55 8.75
CA GLU A 9 -3.76 3.46 10.10
C GLU A 9 -3.04 2.12 10.33
N LEU A 10 -3.53 1.03 9.74
CA LEU A 10 -2.90 -0.28 9.84
C LEU A 10 -1.64 -0.37 8.98
N LEU A 11 -1.58 0.34 7.85
CA LEU A 11 -0.40 0.38 6.99
C LEU A 11 0.81 1.03 7.69
N ALA A 12 0.58 1.97 8.61
CA ALA A 12 1.63 2.63 9.39
C ALA A 12 2.44 1.69 10.29
N HIS A 13 1.86 0.55 10.65
CA HIS A 13 2.51 -0.48 11.47
C HIS A 13 3.20 -1.55 10.64
N MET A 14 3.05 -1.55 9.31
CA MET A 14 3.59 -2.58 8.44
C MET A 14 5.02 -2.24 8.01
N PRO A 15 5.97 -3.21 8.13
CA PRO A 15 7.35 -2.99 7.67
C PRO A 15 7.46 -2.89 6.14
N ARG A 16 6.50 -3.49 5.42
CA ARG A 16 6.38 -3.45 3.96
C ARG A 16 4.90 -3.38 3.57
N VAL A 17 4.63 -2.72 2.46
CA VAL A 17 3.29 -2.56 1.89
C VAL A 17 3.35 -2.90 0.41
N ALA A 18 2.32 -3.58 -0.06
CA ALA A 18 2.11 -3.96 -1.44
C ALA A 18 0.75 -3.44 -1.90
N VAL A 19 0.66 -2.93 -3.12
CA VAL A 19 -0.60 -2.57 -3.76
C VAL A 19 -0.94 -3.63 -4.81
N LEU A 20 -2.16 -4.15 -4.70
CA LEU A 20 -2.72 -5.09 -5.66
C LEU A 20 -3.80 -4.38 -6.46
N ASP A 21 -3.75 -4.53 -7.78
CA ASP A 21 -4.79 -4.10 -8.71
C ASP A 21 -5.16 -5.26 -9.64
N GLU A 22 -6.45 -5.59 -9.73
CA GLU A 22 -6.96 -6.75 -10.48
C GLU A 22 -6.19 -8.07 -10.22
N GLY A 23 -5.77 -8.29 -8.97
CA GLY A 23 -5.00 -9.48 -8.58
C GLY A 23 -3.53 -9.46 -8.98
N ARG A 24 -3.03 -8.33 -9.50
CA ARG A 24 -1.62 -8.13 -9.88
C ARG A 24 -0.93 -7.21 -8.89
N LEU A 25 0.32 -7.53 -8.56
CA LEU A 25 1.18 -6.64 -7.79
C LEU A 25 1.63 -5.49 -8.68
N VAL A 26 1.19 -4.27 -8.36
CA VAL A 26 1.53 -3.07 -9.13
C VAL A 26 2.62 -2.22 -8.48
N ALA A 27 2.75 -2.29 -7.15
CA ALA A 27 3.82 -1.63 -6.41
C ALA A 27 4.09 -2.33 -5.07
N GLU A 28 5.35 -2.32 -4.61
CA GLU A 28 5.77 -2.87 -3.33
C GLU A 28 6.95 -2.08 -2.75
N GLY A 29 6.94 -1.83 -1.44
CA GLY A 29 8.05 -1.17 -0.76
C GLY A 29 7.75 -0.87 0.71
N THR A 30 8.57 -0.03 1.32
CA THR A 30 8.25 0.59 2.61
C THR A 30 7.09 1.58 2.44
N LEU A 31 6.37 1.90 3.53
CA LEU A 31 5.28 2.88 3.46
C LEU A 31 5.76 4.25 2.95
N ALA A 32 6.98 4.67 3.27
CA ALA A 32 7.54 5.94 2.84
C ALA A 32 7.73 6.01 1.32
N GLU A 33 8.27 4.94 0.72
CA GLU A 33 8.41 4.80 -0.73
C GLU A 33 7.04 4.72 -1.40
N MET A 34 6.14 3.91 -0.83
CA MET A 34 4.80 3.69 -1.38
C MET A 34 3.96 4.97 -1.43
N ARG A 35 4.06 5.87 -0.45
CA ARG A 35 3.34 7.16 -0.48
C ARG A 35 3.66 8.06 -1.67
N GLN A 36 4.80 7.84 -2.33
CA GLN A 36 5.19 8.56 -3.53
C GLN A 36 4.62 7.93 -4.82
N THR A 37 4.06 6.72 -4.74
CA THR A 37 3.52 6.00 -5.90
C THR A 37 2.12 6.51 -6.27
N PRO A 38 1.80 6.64 -7.58
CA PRO A 38 0.45 6.97 -8.02
C PRO A 38 -0.62 6.02 -7.48
N GLU A 39 -0.32 4.73 -7.42
CA GLU A 39 -1.25 3.67 -7.05
C GLU A 39 -1.65 3.76 -5.57
N MET A 40 -0.69 4.02 -4.68
CA MET A 40 -0.98 4.23 -3.26
C MET A 40 -1.75 5.52 -3.01
N ARG A 41 -1.44 6.61 -3.73
CA ARG A 41 -2.18 7.88 -3.57
C ARG A 41 -3.65 7.73 -3.98
N ALA A 42 -3.91 7.01 -5.07
CA ALA A 42 -5.27 6.70 -5.52
C ALA A 42 -6.06 5.92 -4.45
N LEU A 43 -5.43 4.96 -3.75
CA LEU A 43 -6.06 4.22 -2.65
C LEU A 43 -6.31 5.07 -1.40
N LEU A 44 -5.45 6.05 -1.13
CA LEU A 44 -5.55 6.94 0.05
C LEU A 44 -6.44 8.17 -0.19
N GLY A 45 -6.93 8.38 -1.41
CA GLY A 45 -7.81 9.52 -1.76
C GLY A 45 -7.09 10.88 -1.80
N ALA A 46 -5.78 10.88 -2.11
CA ALA A 46 -4.92 12.07 -2.19
C ALA A 46 -4.51 12.42 -3.63
#